data_AF-A0A9D5S3I0-F1
#
_entry.id   AF-A0A9D5S3I0-F1
#
_cell.length_a   1.000
_cell.length_b   1.000
_cell.length_c   1.000
_cell.angle_alpha   90.00
_cell.angle_beta   90.00
_cell.angle_gamma   90.00
#
_symmetry.space_group_name_H-M   'P 1'
#
loop_
_entity.id
_entity.type
_entity.pdbx_description
1 polymer ?
#
loop_
_entity_poly.entity_id
_entity_poly.type
_entity_poly.pdbx_seq_one_letter_code
_entity_poly.pdbx_strand_id
1 'polypeptide(L)'
;MKRYVLALLFICLSVGVNADKEVDSLQTAMIDSLLQQLQEMKMNEIVLQHALDKRGESERADSIAQANMRHRIDSLRNVTPGVPLVVEEDTLLYIHASIGGQSPEVRASNMKYTIEQLGKSLRLTTDSIFVFEGEHFSYIMCGNIHRCPLGQGQ
;
A
#
# COMPACT_ATOMS: atom_id res chain seq x y z
N MET A 1 -74.52 1.74 -44.20
CA MET A 1 -73.37 2.66 -44.25
C MET A 1 -72.99 3.24 -42.88
N LYS A 2 -73.94 3.68 -42.01
CA LYS A 2 -73.61 4.32 -40.71
C LYS A 2 -73.05 3.42 -39.58
N ARG A 3 -73.20 2.09 -39.65
CA ARG A 3 -72.72 1.15 -38.61
C ARG A 3 -71.22 0.81 -38.71
N TYR A 4 -70.64 0.83 -39.90
CA TYR A 4 -69.21 0.54 -40.11
C TYR A 4 -68.29 1.70 -39.74
N VAL A 5 -68.76 2.94 -39.92
CA VAL A 5 -68.00 4.15 -39.56
C VAL A 5 -67.86 4.29 -38.03
N LEU A 6 -68.91 3.94 -37.28
CA LEU A 6 -68.88 3.96 -35.82
C LEU A 6 -67.93 2.90 -35.25
N ALA A 7 -67.88 1.72 -35.88
CA ALA A 7 -66.96 0.65 -35.49
C ALA A 7 -65.49 1.00 -35.75
N LEU A 8 -65.18 1.66 -36.88
CA LEU A 8 -63.82 2.12 -37.18
C LEU A 8 -63.36 3.27 -36.27
N LEU A 9 -64.28 4.16 -35.87
CA LEU A 9 -64.00 5.21 -34.87
C LEU A 9 -63.70 4.63 -33.49
N PHE A 10 -64.42 3.58 -33.06
CA PHE A 10 -64.17 2.89 -31.79
C PHE A 10 -62.83 2.17 -31.76
N ILE A 11 -62.40 1.57 -32.89
CA ILE A 11 -61.09 0.92 -33.00
C ILE A 11 -59.95 1.96 -33.00
N CYS A 12 -60.14 3.13 -33.62
CA CYS A 12 -59.13 4.20 -33.55
C CYS A 12 -58.97 4.80 -32.14
N LEU A 13 -60.06 4.98 -31.38
CA LEU A 13 -60.03 5.50 -30.01
C LEU A 13 -59.36 4.54 -29.02
N SER A 14 -59.48 3.22 -29.21
CA SER A 14 -58.83 2.24 -28.35
C SER A 14 -57.35 2.04 -28.65
N VAL A 15 -56.91 2.24 -29.90
CA VAL A 15 -55.48 2.17 -30.27
C VAL A 15 -54.72 3.43 -29.82
N GLY A 16 -55.32 4.62 -29.93
CA GLY A 16 -54.66 5.89 -29.58
C GLY A 16 -54.33 6.07 -28.09
N VAL A 17 -55.10 5.47 -27.17
CA VAL A 17 -54.90 5.62 -25.71
C VAL A 17 -53.84 4.67 -25.14
N ASN A 18 -53.46 3.62 -25.88
CA ASN A 18 -52.49 2.62 -25.40
C ASN A 18 -51.03 3.00 -25.67
N ALA A 19 -50.74 3.78 -26.72
CA ALA A 19 -49.36 4.15 -27.08
C ALA A 19 -48.72 5.17 -26.11
N ASP A 20 -49.49 6.10 -25.55
CA ASP A 20 -48.94 7.14 -24.65
C ASP A 20 -48.63 6.61 -23.24
N LYS A 21 -49.36 5.59 -22.76
CA LYS A 21 -49.15 5.00 -21.42
C LYS A 21 -47.92 4.10 -21.33
N GLU A 22 -47.52 3.50 -22.44
CA GLU A 22 -46.34 2.63 -22.51
C GLU A 22 -45.04 3.45 -22.51
N VAL A 23 -45.06 4.64 -23.13
CA VAL A 23 -43.93 5.58 -23.18
C VAL A 23 -43.66 6.23 -21.82
N ASP A 24 -44.70 6.64 -21.09
CA ASP A 24 -44.56 7.19 -19.72
C ASP A 24 -44.03 6.15 -18.72
N SER A 25 -44.48 4.90 -18.85
CA SER A 25 -44.01 3.78 -18.03
C SER A 25 -42.52 3.48 -18.26
N LEU A 26 -42.07 3.53 -19.52
CA LEU A 26 -40.68 3.31 -19.91
C LEU A 26 -39.75 4.44 -19.45
N GLN A 27 -40.21 5.69 -19.53
CA GLN A 27 -39.48 6.84 -18.99
C GLN A 27 -39.37 6.80 -17.47
N THR A 28 -40.44 6.37 -16.78
CA THR A 28 -40.43 6.22 -15.31
C THR A 28 -39.45 5.15 -14.86
N ALA A 29 -39.44 3.98 -15.51
CA ALA A 29 -38.49 2.91 -15.20
C ALA A 29 -37.02 3.31 -15.45
N MET A 30 -36.75 4.09 -16.49
CA MET A 30 -35.42 4.64 -16.76
C MET A 30 -34.99 5.63 -15.67
N ILE A 31 -35.88 6.53 -15.25
CA ILE A 31 -35.63 7.49 -14.16
C ILE A 31 -35.34 6.75 -12.85
N ASP A 32 -36.13 5.72 -12.52
CA ASP A 32 -35.92 4.91 -11.32
C ASP A 32 -34.57 4.19 -11.33
N SER A 33 -34.18 3.63 -12.48
CA SER A 33 -32.86 3.00 -12.63
C SER A 33 -31.70 3.99 -12.47
N LEU A 34 -31.87 5.22 -12.96
CA LEU A 34 -30.89 6.30 -12.81
C LEU A 34 -30.80 6.78 -11.35
N LEU A 35 -31.93 6.89 -10.66
CA LEU A 35 -31.98 7.22 -9.23
C LEU A 35 -31.29 6.13 -8.39
N GLN A 36 -31.48 4.87 -8.74
CA GLN A 36 -30.81 3.75 -8.08
C GLN A 36 -29.29 3.81 -8.29
N GLN A 37 -28.82 4.08 -9.51
CA GLN A 37 -27.39 4.27 -9.79
C GLN A 37 -26.82 5.48 -9.04
N LEU A 38 -27.56 6.58 -8.95
CA LEU A 38 -27.14 7.75 -8.18
C LEU A 38 -27.03 7.43 -6.69
N GLN A 39 -27.95 6.64 -6.14
CA GLN A 39 -27.90 6.21 -4.75
C GLN A 39 -26.69 5.30 -4.48
N GLU A 40 -26.40 4.38 -5.40
CA GLU A 40 -25.23 3.50 -5.31
C GLU A 40 -23.91 4.29 -5.39
N MET A 41 -23.80 5.22 -6.34
CA MET A 41 -22.62 6.09 -6.45
C MET A 41 -22.40 6.93 -5.18
N LYS A 42 -23.46 7.49 -4.60
CA LYS A 42 -23.37 8.23 -3.33
C LYS A 42 -22.90 7.35 -2.18
N MET A 43 -23.39 6.12 -2.10
CA MET A 43 -22.92 5.17 -1.08
C MET A 43 -21.44 4.82 -1.29
N ASN A 44 -21.02 4.57 -2.53
CA ASN A 44 -19.62 4.29 -2.85
C ASN A 44 -18.70 5.46 -2.51
N GLU A 45 -19.13 6.70 -2.77
CA GLU A 45 -18.37 7.90 -2.39
C GLU A 45 -18.18 7.98 -0.86
N ILE A 46 -19.25 7.78 -0.09
CA ILE A 46 -19.19 7.79 1.38
C ILE A 46 -18.25 6.70 1.88
N VAL A 47 -18.31 5.49 1.31
CA VAL A 47 -17.42 4.38 1.67
C VAL A 47 -15.96 4.72 1.38
N LEU A 48 -15.67 5.32 0.22
CA LEU A 48 -14.32 5.73 -0.15
C LEU A 48 -13.77 6.81 0.79
N GLN A 49 -14.56 7.85 1.09
CA GLN A 49 -14.16 8.92 2.02
C GLN A 49 -13.85 8.35 3.41
N HIS A 50 -14.76 7.51 3.93
CA HIS A 50 -14.57 6.88 5.23
C HIS A 50 -13.37 5.92 5.27
N ALA A 51 -13.05 5.23 4.17
CA ALA A 51 -11.84 4.40 4.08
C ALA A 51 -10.55 5.24 4.13
N LEU A 52 -10.54 6.41 3.46
CA LEU A 52 -9.42 7.35 3.51
C LEU A 52 -9.25 7.98 4.91
N ASP A 53 -10.34 8.37 5.56
CA ASP A 53 -10.32 8.94 6.91
C ASP A 53 -9.78 7.92 7.92
N LYS A 54 -10.30 6.69 7.89
CA LYS A 54 -9.80 5.59 8.74
C LYS A 54 -8.32 5.30 8.52
N ARG A 55 -7.86 5.35 7.27
CA ARG A 55 -6.44 5.17 6.95
C ARG A 55 -5.60 6.30 7.54
N GLY A 56 -6.01 7.55 7.37
CA GLY A 56 -5.30 8.71 7.92
C GLY A 56 -5.27 8.71 9.46
N GLU A 57 -6.35 8.31 10.12
CA GLU A 57 -6.38 8.12 11.58
C GLU A 57 -5.44 7.01 12.04
N SER A 58 -5.42 5.87 11.35
CA SER A 58 -4.50 4.77 11.64
C SER A 58 -3.03 5.19 11.48
N GLU A 59 -2.70 5.91 10.40
CA GLU A 59 -1.33 6.40 10.13
C GLU A 59 -0.88 7.42 11.20
N ARG A 60 -1.77 8.30 11.65
CA ARG A 60 -1.49 9.28 12.72
C ARG A 60 -1.36 8.60 14.10
N ALA A 61 -2.25 7.67 14.42
CA ALA A 61 -2.19 6.91 15.66
C ALA A 61 -0.89 6.09 15.75
N ASP A 62 -0.47 5.49 14.64
CA ASP A 62 0.79 4.75 14.53
C ASP A 62 2.01 5.68 14.73
N SER A 63 1.96 6.90 14.19
CA SER A 63 3.03 7.89 14.38
C SER A 63 3.26 8.26 15.86
N ILE A 64 2.19 8.46 16.64
CA ILE A 64 2.29 8.77 18.07
C ILE A 64 2.80 7.56 18.85
N ALA A 65 2.28 6.37 18.57
CA ALA A 65 2.73 5.14 19.20
C ALA A 65 4.21 4.87 18.93
N GLN A 66 4.65 5.09 17.69
CA GLN A 66 6.06 4.95 17.29
C GLN A 66 6.95 5.97 18.01
N ALA A 67 6.54 7.23 18.10
CA ALA A 67 7.28 8.25 18.84
C ALA A 67 7.44 7.89 20.32
N ASN A 68 6.36 7.44 20.96
CA ASN A 68 6.39 6.98 22.36
C ASN A 68 7.30 5.77 22.56
N MET A 69 7.26 4.80 21.63
CA MET A 69 8.14 3.63 21.66
C MET A 69 9.62 4.05 21.56
N ARG A 70 9.94 4.97 20.63
CA ARG A 70 11.31 5.51 20.48
C ARG A 70 11.78 6.21 21.76
N HIS A 71 10.97 7.10 22.32
CA HIS A 71 11.26 7.76 23.59
C HIS A 71 11.54 6.77 24.73
N ARG A 72 10.77 5.69 24.80
CA ARG A 72 10.98 4.63 25.79
C ARG A 72 12.31 3.91 25.57
N ILE A 73 12.67 3.58 24.33
CA ILE A 73 13.96 2.95 24.00
C ILE A 73 15.12 3.87 24.38
N ASP A 74 15.02 5.16 24.03
CA ASP A 74 16.09 6.13 24.34
C ASP A 74 16.24 6.35 25.84
N SER A 75 15.13 6.35 26.59
CA SER A 75 15.15 6.38 28.05
C SER A 75 15.89 5.16 28.63
N LEU A 76 15.65 3.96 28.08
CA LEU A 76 16.33 2.73 28.51
C LEU A 76 17.82 2.73 28.19
N ARG A 77 18.23 3.36 27.08
CA ARG A 77 19.65 3.49 26.69
C ARG A 77 20.45 4.35 27.67
N ASN A 78 19.84 5.34 28.31
CA ASN A 78 20.52 6.14 29.34
C ASN A 78 20.87 5.35 30.60
N VAL A 79 20.07 4.32 30.93
CA VAL A 79 20.24 3.51 32.15
C VAL A 79 21.05 2.24 31.87
N THR A 80 21.01 1.73 30.64
CA THR A 80 21.66 0.47 30.25
C THR A 80 22.97 0.75 29.51
N PRO A 81 24.14 0.63 30.16
CA PRO A 81 25.42 0.83 29.48
C PRO A 81 25.57 -0.19 28.34
N GLY A 82 25.80 0.31 27.12
CA GLY A 82 26.03 -0.52 25.94
C GLY A 82 27.52 -0.76 25.70
N VAL A 83 27.85 -1.91 25.11
CA VAL A 83 29.21 -2.23 24.67
C VAL A 83 29.41 -1.71 23.25
N PRO A 84 30.40 -0.84 22.98
CA PRO A 84 30.67 -0.34 21.64
C PRO A 84 31.31 -1.42 20.77
N LEU A 85 30.81 -1.58 19.55
CA LEU A 85 31.47 -2.34 18.49
C LEU A 85 32.42 -1.42 17.73
N VAL A 86 33.70 -1.49 18.06
CA VAL A 86 34.75 -0.69 17.41
C VAL A 86 35.48 -1.50 16.34
N VAL A 87 35.47 -1.00 15.11
CA VAL A 87 36.14 -1.59 13.93
C VAL A 87 37.06 -0.53 13.33
N GLU A 88 38.33 -0.85 13.11
CA GLU A 88 39.31 0.04 12.44
C GLU A 88 39.31 1.50 12.95
N GLU A 89 39.12 1.69 14.27
CA GLU A 89 39.07 3.00 14.97
C GLU A 89 37.71 3.74 14.98
N ASP A 90 36.67 3.22 14.32
CA ASP A 90 35.32 3.79 14.36
C ASP A 90 34.33 2.90 15.14
N THR A 91 33.33 3.52 15.78
CA THR A 91 32.26 2.82 16.52
C THR A 91 31.03 2.66 15.63
N LEU A 92 30.80 1.45 15.14
CA LEU A 92 29.70 1.20 14.21
C LEU A 92 28.34 1.10 14.90
N LEU A 93 28.27 0.49 16.09
CA LEU A 93 27.03 0.30 16.86
C LEU A 93 27.29 -0.02 18.33
N TYR A 94 26.25 0.08 19.17
CA TYR A 94 26.26 -0.33 20.58
C TYR A 94 25.41 -1.57 20.80
N ILE A 95 25.94 -2.54 21.57
CA ILE A 95 25.26 -3.77 21.95
C ILE A 95 24.83 -3.67 23.42
N HIS A 96 23.52 -3.72 23.69
CA HIS A 96 22.97 -3.56 25.04
C HIS A 96 22.51 -4.87 25.70
N ALA A 97 22.21 -5.91 24.92
CA ALA A 97 21.55 -7.11 25.42
C ALA A 97 22.29 -8.39 25.06
N SER A 98 22.33 -9.31 26.01
CA SER A 98 22.74 -10.70 25.79
C SER A 98 21.68 -11.42 24.96
N ILE A 99 22.11 -12.23 24.00
CA ILE A 99 21.21 -13.12 23.25
C ILE A 99 21.64 -14.55 23.53
N GLY A 100 20.74 -15.32 24.14
CA GLY A 100 21.05 -16.66 24.64
C GLY A 100 22.16 -16.62 25.67
N GLY A 101 23.18 -17.48 25.50
CA GLY A 101 24.35 -17.55 26.39
C GLY A 101 25.51 -16.60 26.04
N GLN A 102 25.36 -15.72 25.05
CA GLN A 102 26.43 -14.79 24.64
C GLN A 102 26.22 -13.42 25.26
N SER A 103 27.22 -12.96 26.01
CA SER A 103 27.25 -11.62 26.58
C SER A 103 27.49 -10.54 25.50
N PRO A 104 27.13 -9.27 25.75
CA PRO A 104 27.32 -8.19 24.80
C PRO A 104 28.79 -8.01 24.35
N GLU A 105 29.74 -8.26 25.24
CA GLU A 105 31.19 -8.16 24.98
C GLU A 105 31.67 -9.24 24.01
N VAL A 106 31.27 -10.49 24.26
CA VAL A 106 31.59 -11.62 23.38
C VAL A 106 31.00 -11.38 22.00
N ARG A 107 29.77 -10.87 21.94
CA ARG A 107 29.12 -10.52 20.68
C ARG A 107 29.86 -9.41 19.93
N ALA A 108 30.27 -8.34 20.62
CA ALA A 108 31.04 -7.26 20.00
C ALA A 108 32.35 -7.80 19.40
N SER A 109 33.06 -8.66 20.14
CA SER A 109 34.29 -9.30 19.65
C SER A 109 34.05 -10.18 18.41
N ASN A 110 33.04 -11.05 18.47
CA ASN A 110 32.70 -11.93 17.35
C ASN A 110 32.27 -11.15 16.10
N MET A 111 31.42 -10.13 16.28
CA MET A 111 30.98 -9.26 15.19
C MET A 111 32.14 -8.49 14.57
N LYS A 112 33.05 -7.93 15.40
CA LYS A 112 34.25 -7.25 14.93
C LYS A 112 35.06 -8.17 14.03
N TYR A 113 35.36 -9.38 14.51
CA TYR A 113 36.10 -10.37 13.73
C TYR A 113 35.41 -10.66 12.40
N THR A 114 34.08 -10.91 12.41
CA THR A 114 33.33 -11.16 11.17
C THR A 114 33.40 -9.99 10.20
N ILE A 115 33.24 -8.75 10.67
CA ILE A 115 33.31 -7.55 9.82
C ILE A 115 34.70 -7.39 9.21
N GLU A 116 35.76 -7.55 9.99
CA GLU A 116 37.15 -7.45 9.48
C GLU A 116 37.45 -8.54 8.44
N GLN A 117 36.98 -9.77 8.65
CA GLN A 117 37.15 -10.84 7.66
C GLN A 117 36.34 -10.56 6.39
N LEU A 118 35.11 -10.08 6.52
CA LEU A 118 34.29 -9.68 5.38
C LEU A 118 34.97 -8.55 4.60
N GLY A 119 35.43 -7.50 5.28
CA GLY A 119 36.14 -6.38 4.65
C GLY A 119 37.37 -6.82 3.85
N LYS A 120 38.13 -7.82 4.34
CA LYS A 120 39.25 -8.42 3.60
C LYS A 120 38.81 -9.23 2.37
N SER A 121 37.67 -9.91 2.46
CA SER A 121 37.15 -10.76 1.39
C SER A 121 36.41 -9.98 0.28
N LEU A 122 35.73 -8.89 0.66
CA LEU A 122 34.94 -8.05 -0.24
C LEU A 122 35.87 -7.14 -1.04
N ARG A 123 36.09 -7.49 -2.31
CA ARG A 123 36.76 -6.63 -3.28
C ARG A 123 35.73 -5.79 -4.02
N LEU A 124 35.32 -4.68 -3.41
CA LEU A 124 34.60 -3.64 -4.14
C LEU A 124 35.62 -2.86 -4.98
N THR A 125 35.34 -2.68 -6.26
CA THR A 125 36.13 -1.79 -7.13
C THR A 125 35.39 -0.47 -7.26
N THR A 126 36.11 0.60 -7.60
CA THR A 126 35.45 1.86 -7.99
C THR A 126 34.41 1.56 -9.08
N ASP A 127 33.23 2.17 -8.95
CA ASP A 127 32.06 1.99 -9.83
C ASP A 127 31.42 0.58 -9.85
N SER A 128 31.70 -0.29 -8.87
CA SER A 128 31.06 -1.62 -8.78
C SER A 128 29.73 -1.66 -8.02
N ILE A 129 29.25 -0.51 -7.53
CA ILE A 129 28.02 -0.39 -6.73
C ILE A 129 26.98 0.36 -7.56
N PHE A 130 25.77 -0.17 -7.63
CA PHE A 130 24.66 0.49 -8.32
C PHE A 130 23.37 0.35 -7.54
N VAL A 131 22.47 1.31 -7.75
CA VAL A 131 21.13 1.30 -7.18
C VAL A 131 20.18 0.76 -8.24
N PHE A 132 19.45 -0.29 -7.89
CA PHE A 132 18.37 -0.84 -8.69
C PHE A 132 17.04 -0.38 -8.09
N GLU A 133 16.27 0.40 -8.85
CA GLU A 133 14.95 0.86 -8.43
C GLU A 133 13.90 -0.21 -8.76
N GLY A 134 13.34 -0.82 -7.72
CA GLY A 134 12.12 -1.60 -7.82
C GLY A 134 10.88 -0.72 -7.58
N GLU A 135 9.70 -1.29 -7.79
CA GLU A 135 8.41 -0.61 -7.64
C GLU A 135 8.18 -0.04 -6.22
N HIS A 136 8.71 -0.72 -5.19
CA HIS A 136 8.51 -0.36 -3.79
C HIS A 136 9.81 -0.08 -3.02
N PHE A 137 10.95 -0.59 -3.51
CA PHE A 137 12.22 -0.54 -2.80
C PHE A 137 13.37 -0.27 -3.77
N SER A 138 14.34 0.51 -3.31
CA SER A 138 15.63 0.67 -3.97
C SER A 138 16.63 -0.32 -3.39
N TYR A 139 17.22 -1.15 -4.24
CA TYR A 139 18.20 -2.15 -3.87
C TYR A 139 19.61 -1.65 -4.17
N ILE A 140 20.52 -1.76 -3.21
CA ILE A 140 21.94 -1.51 -3.44
C ILE A 140 22.59 -2.83 -3.83
N MET A 141 23.14 -2.89 -5.04
CA MET A 141 23.73 -4.09 -5.63
C MET A 141 25.23 -3.89 -5.85
N CYS A 142 25.99 -4.99 -5.80
CA CYS A 142 27.42 -4.98 -6.12
C CYS A 142 27.80 -6.13 -7.07
N GLY A 143 28.72 -5.87 -8.01
CA GLY A 143 29.23 -6.85 -8.95
C GLY A 143 28.90 -6.57 -10.43
N ASN A 144 29.26 -7.50 -11.32
CA ASN A 144 29.12 -7.32 -12.77
C ASN A 144 27.67 -7.49 -13.23
N ILE A 145 27.08 -6.43 -13.79
CA ILE A 145 25.70 -6.37 -14.33
C ILE A 145 25.42 -7.52 -15.32
N HIS A 146 26.42 -7.93 -16.10
CA HIS A 146 26.28 -9.00 -17.12
C HIS A 146 26.06 -10.42 -16.58
N ARG A 147 26.07 -10.62 -15.25
CA ARG A 147 25.73 -11.91 -14.62
C ARG A 147 24.49 -11.87 -13.73
N CYS A 148 23.72 -10.78 -13.73
CA CYS A 148 22.43 -10.78 -13.03
C CYS A 148 21.40 -11.54 -13.89
N PRO A 149 20.92 -12.72 -13.47
CA PRO A 149 19.98 -13.53 -14.27
C PRO A 149 18.54 -13.00 -14.25
N LEU A 150 18.30 -11.80 -13.70
CA LEU A 150 16.95 -11.25 -13.50
C LEU A 150 16.58 -10.14 -14.49
N GLY A 151 17.31 -10.03 -15.60
CA GLY A 151 17.09 -8.99 -16.61
C GLY A 151 16.87 -9.49 -18.04
N GLN A 152 16.50 -10.76 -18.24
CA GLN A 152 15.98 -11.21 -19.54
C GLN A 152 14.52 -11.65 -19.39
N GLY A 153 13.65 -10.65 -19.23
CA GLY A 153 12.24 -10.77 -19.56
C GLY A 153 12.05 -10.39 -21.03
N GLN A 154 11.54 -11.34 -21.81
CA GLN A 154 10.84 -11.07 -23.07
C GLN A 154 9.60 -10.22 -22.81
#